data_AF-Q5PZ19-F1
#
_entry.id   AF-Q5PZ19-F1
#
_cell.length_a   1.000
_cell.length_b   1.000
_cell.length_c   1.000
_cell.angle_alpha   90.00
_cell.angle_beta   90.00
_cell.angle_gamma   90.00
#
_symmetry.space_group_name_H-M   'P 1'
#
loop_
_entity.id
_entity.type
_entity.pdbx_description
1 polymer ?
#
loop_
_entity_poly.entity_id
_entity_poly.type
_entity_poly.pdbx_seq_one_letter_code
_entity_poly.pdbx_strand_id
1 'polypeptide(L)'
;IEKAIDYKNKGQKRRIIVNAALWGFSQSAQLFINSFAYWFGSFLIKRGTILVDDFMKSLFTFIFTGSYAGKLMSLKGDSENAKLSFEKYYPLMIRKSNIDVRDDGGIRINKNLIKGKVDIKDVNFRYISRPNVPIYKNLSFTCDSKKTTAIVGETGSGKS
;
A
#
# COMPACT_ATOMS: atom_id res chain seq x y z
N ILE A 1 -15.57 -12.75 -27.65
CA ILE A 1 -14.68 -13.13 -26.54
C ILE A 1 -13.37 -13.72 -27.08
N GLU A 2 -13.43 -14.73 -27.95
CA GLU A 2 -12.27 -15.38 -28.57
C GLU A 2 -11.32 -14.42 -29.33
N LYS A 3 -11.85 -13.51 -30.16
CA LYS A 3 -11.05 -12.45 -30.83
C LYS A 3 -10.34 -11.50 -29.85
N ALA A 4 -10.91 -11.24 -28.68
CA ALA A 4 -10.30 -10.36 -27.67
C ALA A 4 -9.17 -11.08 -26.91
N ILE A 5 -9.33 -12.39 -26.68
CA ILE A 5 -8.28 -13.26 -26.10
C ILE A 5 -7.10 -13.38 -27.07
N ASP A 6 -7.38 -13.58 -28.36
CA ASP A 6 -6.32 -13.75 -29.36
C ASP A 6 -5.55 -12.44 -29.63
N TYR A 7 -6.23 -11.28 -29.57
CA TYR A 7 -5.58 -9.96 -29.63
C TYR A 7 -4.65 -9.72 -28.42
N LYS A 8 -5.13 -10.06 -27.21
CA LYS A 8 -4.33 -9.97 -25.97
C LYS A 8 -3.09 -10.88 -26.04
N ASN A 9 -3.24 -12.09 -26.58
CA ASN A 9 -2.15 -13.05 -26.77
C ASN A 9 -1.11 -12.58 -27.80
N LYS A 10 -1.53 -12.00 -28.94
CA LYS A 10 -0.61 -11.43 -29.94
C LYS A 10 0.18 -10.24 -29.37
N GLY A 11 -0.48 -9.35 -28.62
CA GLY A 11 0.20 -8.25 -27.92
C GLY A 11 1.23 -8.73 -26.90
N GLN A 12 0.91 -9.79 -26.14
CA GLN A 12 1.85 -10.41 -25.20
C GLN A 12 3.03 -11.08 -25.91
N LYS A 13 2.80 -11.85 -26.98
CA LYS A 13 3.88 -12.49 -27.76
C LYS A 13 4.88 -11.45 -28.28
N ARG A 14 4.41 -10.34 -28.84
CA ARG A 14 5.28 -9.25 -29.31
C ARG A 14 6.09 -8.64 -28.16
N ARG A 15 5.47 -8.41 -26.99
CA ARG A 15 6.18 -7.88 -25.80
C ARG A 15 7.25 -8.86 -25.30
N ILE A 16 6.95 -10.16 -25.26
CA ILE A 16 7.92 -11.19 -24.82
C ILE A 16 9.13 -11.21 -25.76
N ILE A 17 8.91 -11.21 -27.08
CA ILE A 17 10.00 -11.22 -28.07
C ILE A 17 10.85 -9.95 -27.95
N VAL A 18 10.23 -8.78 -27.82
CA VAL A 18 10.96 -7.51 -27.65
C VAL A 18 11.78 -7.51 -26.36
N ASN A 19 11.19 -7.94 -25.24
CA ASN A 19 11.90 -8.03 -23.97
C ASN A 19 13.05 -9.04 -24.01
N ALA A 20 12.85 -10.19 -24.64
CA ALA A 20 13.89 -11.21 -24.79
C ALA A 20 15.04 -10.71 -25.68
N ALA A 21 14.74 -10.02 -26.78
CA ALA A 21 15.75 -9.43 -27.65
C ALA A 21 16.55 -8.34 -26.93
N LEU A 22 15.89 -7.45 -26.18
CA LEU A 22 16.54 -6.43 -25.36
C LEU A 22 17.44 -7.06 -24.28
N TRP A 23 16.97 -8.12 -23.62
CA TRP A 23 17.75 -8.82 -22.61
C TRP A 23 18.98 -9.51 -23.21
N GLY A 24 18.82 -10.19 -24.35
CA GLY A 24 19.93 -10.81 -25.08
C GLY A 24 20.95 -9.80 -25.59
N PHE A 25 20.49 -8.65 -26.09
CA PHE A 25 21.37 -7.55 -26.52
C PHE A 25 22.18 -6.98 -25.34
N SER A 26 21.52 -6.74 -24.20
CA SER A 26 22.17 -6.26 -22.98
C SER A 26 23.23 -7.24 -22.47
N GLN A 27 22.94 -8.54 -22.46
CA GLN A 27 23.91 -9.57 -22.05
C GLN A 27 25.10 -9.66 -23.01
N SER A 28 24.82 -9.58 -24.31
CA SER A 28 25.87 -9.60 -25.34
C SER A 28 26.81 -8.39 -25.20
N ALA A 29 26.25 -7.19 -25.02
CA ALA A 29 27.04 -5.98 -24.80
C ALA A 29 27.95 -6.10 -23.56
N GLN A 30 27.46 -6.68 -22.46
CA GLN A 30 28.26 -6.92 -21.25
C GLN A 30 29.46 -7.84 -21.54
N LEU A 31 29.24 -8.91 -22.30
CA LEU A 31 30.32 -9.83 -22.70
C LEU A 31 31.35 -9.15 -23.61
N PHE A 32 30.92 -8.29 -24.54
CA PHE A 32 31.83 -7.50 -25.38
C PHE A 32 32.69 -6.54 -24.54
N ILE A 33 32.09 -5.83 -23.58
CA ILE A 33 32.81 -4.93 -22.68
C ILE A 33 33.86 -5.70 -21.87
N ASN A 34 33.49 -6.83 -21.29
CA ASN A 34 34.42 -7.68 -20.53
C ASN A 34 35.55 -8.20 -21.43
N SER A 35 35.22 -8.66 -22.65
CA SER A 35 36.21 -9.15 -23.62
C SER A 35 37.20 -8.05 -24.01
N PHE A 36 36.71 -6.83 -24.22
CA PHE A 36 37.55 -5.66 -24.50
C PHE A 36 38.45 -5.31 -23.30
N ALA A 37 37.93 -5.37 -22.08
CA ALA A 37 38.71 -5.15 -20.87
C ALA A 37 39.84 -6.17 -20.73
N TYR A 38 39.60 -7.45 -21.02
CA TYR A 38 40.65 -8.48 -21.02
C TYR A 38 41.69 -8.25 -22.11
N TRP A 39 41.27 -7.89 -23.33
CA TRP A 39 42.20 -7.59 -24.41
C TRP A 39 43.11 -6.41 -24.04
N PHE A 40 42.53 -5.31 -23.56
CA PHE A 40 43.28 -4.14 -23.12
C PHE A 40 44.18 -4.45 -21.90
N GLY A 41 43.67 -5.19 -20.93
CA GLY A 41 44.44 -5.68 -19.77
C GLY A 41 45.65 -6.49 -20.19
N SER A 42 45.48 -7.44 -21.11
CA SER A 42 46.57 -8.26 -21.64
C SER A 42 47.66 -7.43 -22.31
N PHE A 43 47.28 -6.34 -22.99
CA PHE A 43 48.20 -5.41 -23.62
C PHE A 43 49.04 -4.62 -22.60
N LEU A 44 48.44 -4.17 -21.48
CA LEU A 44 49.18 -3.51 -20.39
C LEU A 44 50.11 -4.47 -19.66
N ILE A 45 49.66 -5.70 -19.40
CA ILE A 45 50.47 -6.74 -18.77
C ILE A 45 51.68 -7.06 -19.65
N LYS A 46 51.49 -7.19 -20.98
CA LYS A 46 52.58 -7.43 -21.93
C LYS A 46 53.63 -6.32 -21.94
N ARG A 47 53.24 -5.08 -21.64
CA ARG A 47 54.15 -3.92 -21.54
C ARG A 47 54.85 -3.82 -20.18
N GLY A 48 54.52 -4.68 -19.22
CA GLY A 48 55.11 -4.67 -17.88
C GLY A 48 54.61 -3.52 -16.99
N THR A 49 53.55 -2.80 -17.40
CA THR A 49 53.04 -1.65 -16.66
C THR A 49 52.25 -2.05 -15.41
N ILE A 50 51.58 -3.21 -15.47
CA ILE A 50 50.74 -3.75 -14.38
C ILE A 50 50.97 -5.25 -14.22
N LEU A 51 50.83 -5.73 -12.99
CA LEU A 51 50.82 -7.17 -12.69
C LEU A 51 49.46 -7.79 -13.00
N VAL A 52 49.45 -9.09 -13.27
CA VAL A 52 48.22 -9.86 -13.54
C VAL A 52 47.26 -9.80 -12.34
N ASP A 53 47.79 -9.90 -11.13
CA ASP A 53 47.00 -9.91 -9.89
C ASP A 53 46.26 -8.56 -9.68
N ASP A 54 46.95 -7.44 -9.87
CA ASP A 54 46.35 -6.10 -9.74
C ASP A 54 45.27 -5.85 -10.80
N PHE A 55 45.49 -6.34 -12.03
CA PHE A 55 44.48 -6.26 -13.08
C PHE A 55 43.22 -7.07 -12.71
N MET A 56 43.38 -8.33 -12.30
CA MET A 56 42.25 -9.19 -11.94
C MET A 56 41.47 -8.64 -10.75
N LYS A 57 42.16 -8.14 -9.72
CA LYS A 57 41.54 -7.48 -8.56
C LYS A 57 40.67 -6.30 -8.99
N SER A 58 41.23 -5.37 -9.78
CA SER A 58 40.48 -4.20 -10.24
C SER A 58 39.26 -4.59 -11.08
N LEU A 59 39.41 -5.53 -12.00
CA LEU A 59 38.32 -5.99 -12.88
C LEU A 59 37.15 -6.56 -12.08
N PHE A 60 37.42 -7.46 -11.13
CA PHE A 60 36.37 -8.05 -10.29
C PHE A 60 35.69 -6.99 -9.42
N THR A 61 36.45 -6.08 -8.80
CA THR A 61 35.88 -4.99 -7.99
C THR A 61 34.91 -4.14 -8.81
N PHE A 62 35.27 -3.77 -10.05
CA PHE A 62 34.38 -2.99 -10.92
C PHE A 62 33.11 -3.76 -11.32
N ILE A 63 33.23 -5.02 -11.73
CA ILE A 63 32.09 -5.85 -12.17
C ILE A 63 31.10 -6.06 -11.02
N PHE A 64 31.59 -6.43 -9.84
CA PHE A 64 30.73 -6.65 -8.68
C PHE A 64 30.07 -5.35 -8.23
N THR A 65 30.84 -4.27 -8.08
CA THR A 65 30.30 -2.96 -7.63
C THR A 65 29.20 -2.46 -8.58
N GLY A 66 29.44 -2.51 -9.90
CA GLY A 66 28.43 -2.12 -10.89
C GLY A 66 27.16 -2.97 -10.82
N SER A 67 27.31 -4.29 -10.67
CA SER A 67 26.17 -5.22 -10.57
C SER A 67 25.33 -4.99 -9.32
N TYR A 68 25.97 -4.79 -8.16
CA TYR A 68 25.26 -4.50 -6.91
C TYR A 68 24.60 -3.12 -6.92
N ALA A 69 25.27 -2.10 -7.47
CA ALA A 69 24.68 -0.77 -7.62
C ALA A 69 23.42 -0.82 -8.50
N GLY A 70 23.46 -1.53 -9.64
CA GLY A 70 22.30 -1.73 -10.50
C GLY A 70 21.14 -2.43 -9.78
N LYS A 71 21.43 -3.44 -8.95
CA LYS A 71 20.42 -4.14 -8.15
C LYS A 71 19.80 -3.22 -7.08
N LEU A 72 20.60 -2.39 -6.42
CA LEU A 72 20.08 -1.39 -5.47
C LEU A 72 19.18 -0.36 -6.16
N MET A 73 19.52 0.07 -7.38
CA MET A 73 18.68 0.98 -8.16
C MET A 73 17.31 0.36 -8.50
N SER A 74 17.24 -0.95 -8.74
CA SER A 74 15.94 -1.61 -8.97
C SER A 74 15.01 -1.60 -7.74
N LEU A 75 15.55 -1.56 -6.52
CA LEU A 75 14.77 -1.50 -5.27
C LEU A 75 14.21 -0.10 -4.97
N LYS A 76 14.66 0.93 -5.71
CA LYS A 76 14.21 2.31 -5.50
C LYS A 76 12.70 2.46 -5.70
N GLY A 77 12.14 1.82 -6.73
CA GLY A 77 10.71 1.89 -7.02
C GLY A 77 9.84 1.26 -5.91
N ASP A 78 10.26 0.11 -5.38
CA ASP A 78 9.54 -0.56 -4.29
C ASP A 78 9.56 0.26 -3.01
N SER A 79 10.69 0.90 -2.71
CA SER A 79 10.83 1.78 -1.55
C SER A 79 9.92 3.00 -1.63
N GLU A 80 9.77 3.58 -2.84
CA GLU A 80 8.88 4.71 -3.08
C GLU A 80 7.41 4.31 -2.93
N ASN A 81 7.01 3.16 -3.49
CA ASN A 81 5.66 2.63 -3.33
C ASN A 81 5.31 2.31 -1.86
N ALA A 82 6.27 1.77 -1.10
CA ALA A 82 6.10 1.51 0.32
C ALA A 82 5.89 2.82 1.11
N LYS A 83 6.68 3.86 0.80
CA LYS A 83 6.53 5.19 1.40
C LYS A 83 5.15 5.79 1.12
N LEU A 84 4.71 5.79 -0.14
CA LEU A 84 3.39 6.31 -0.53
C LEU A 84 2.24 5.57 0.17
N SER A 85 2.36 4.25 0.27
CA SER A 85 1.37 3.44 0.98
C SER A 85 1.35 3.80 2.47
N PHE A 86 2.52 3.92 3.09
CA PHE A 86 2.62 4.31 4.49
C PHE A 86 2.01 5.70 4.76
N GLU A 87 2.35 6.71 3.95
CA GLU A 87 1.81 8.07 4.09
C GLU A 87 0.28 8.12 4.01
N LYS A 88 -0.33 7.23 3.22
CA LYS A 88 -1.80 7.12 3.12
C LYS A 88 -2.45 6.55 4.38
N TYR A 89 -1.84 5.53 5.00
CA TYR A 89 -2.42 4.82 6.14
C TYR A 89 -1.99 5.38 7.50
N TYR A 90 -0.83 6.02 7.58
CA TYR A 90 -0.27 6.56 8.81
C TYR A 90 -1.22 7.52 9.56
N PRO A 91 -1.91 8.47 8.89
CA PRO A 91 -2.87 9.33 9.57
C PRO A 91 -4.05 8.57 10.17
N LEU A 92 -4.48 7.48 9.54
CA LEU A 92 -5.58 6.64 10.05
C LEU A 92 -5.17 5.84 11.28
N MET A 93 -3.90 5.41 11.37
CA MET A 93 -3.38 4.66 12.51
C MET A 93 -3.24 5.53 13.77
N ILE A 94 -2.85 6.79 13.62
CA ILE A 94 -2.58 7.70 14.75
C ILE A 94 -3.82 8.50 15.15
N ARG A 95 -4.82 8.61 14.27
CA ARG A 95 -6.07 9.31 14.57
C ARG A 95 -6.72 8.71 15.82
N LYS A 96 -6.91 9.56 16.85
CA LYS A 96 -7.76 9.24 18.00
C LYS A 96 -9.23 9.39 17.62
N SER A 97 -10.05 8.41 17.96
CA SER A 97 -11.50 8.49 17.79
C SER A 97 -12.11 9.32 18.92
N ASN A 98 -13.13 10.14 18.61
CA ASN A 98 -13.88 10.86 19.64
C ASN A 98 -14.69 9.92 20.53
N ILE A 99 -15.05 8.75 20.00
CA ILE A 99 -15.71 7.67 20.74
C ILE A 99 -14.76 6.47 20.63
N ASP A 100 -13.96 6.26 21.66
CA ASP A 100 -13.01 5.14 21.73
C ASP A 100 -13.63 3.98 22.51
N VAL A 101 -13.80 2.84 21.86
CA VAL A 101 -14.38 1.62 22.46
C VAL A 101 -13.35 0.93 23.36
N ARG A 102 -12.06 1.26 23.23
CA ARG A 102 -10.97 0.69 24.02
C ARG A 102 -10.63 1.53 25.25
N ASP A 103 -11.30 2.67 25.44
CA ASP A 103 -11.09 3.52 26.60
C ASP A 103 -11.76 2.90 27.85
N ASP A 104 -10.95 2.64 28.86
CA ASP A 104 -11.38 2.10 30.15
C ASP A 104 -11.77 3.18 31.16
N GLY A 105 -11.61 4.47 30.83
CA GLY A 105 -11.91 5.61 31.69
C GLY A 105 -13.40 5.87 31.93
N GLY A 106 -14.30 5.16 31.24
CA GLY A 106 -15.75 5.31 31.38
C GLY A 106 -16.32 4.71 32.68
N ILE A 107 -17.55 5.11 33.01
CA ILE A 107 -18.30 4.55 34.14
C ILE A 107 -18.73 3.11 33.80
N ARG A 108 -18.17 2.14 34.51
CA ARG A 108 -18.59 0.74 34.41
C ARG A 108 -19.80 0.48 35.31
N ILE A 109 -20.98 0.40 34.69
CA ILE A 109 -22.24 0.19 35.41
C ILE A 109 -22.40 -1.30 35.75
N ASN A 110 -22.68 -1.61 37.02
CA ASN A 110 -23.00 -2.98 37.43
C ASN A 110 -24.31 -3.41 36.78
N LYS A 111 -24.27 -4.50 36.00
CA LYS A 111 -25.44 -5.03 35.27
C LYS A 111 -26.64 -5.30 36.17
N ASN A 112 -26.41 -5.67 37.44
CA ASN A 112 -27.48 -5.97 38.39
C ASN A 112 -28.27 -4.74 38.85
N LEU A 113 -27.72 -3.52 38.66
CA LEU A 113 -28.37 -2.26 39.03
C LEU A 113 -29.16 -1.64 37.86
N ILE A 114 -29.01 -2.17 36.64
CA ILE A 114 -29.67 -1.62 35.45
C ILE A 114 -31.12 -2.07 35.42
N LYS A 115 -32.04 -1.14 35.73
CA LYS A 115 -33.50 -1.40 35.68
C LYS A 115 -34.05 -1.46 34.25
N GLY A 116 -33.33 -0.97 33.24
CA GLY A 116 -33.73 -1.04 31.83
C GLY A 116 -34.78 -0.01 31.39
N LYS A 117 -35.02 1.04 32.18
CA LYS A 117 -35.76 2.23 31.71
C LYS A 117 -34.83 3.08 30.86
N VAL A 118 -35.28 3.52 29.69
CA VAL A 118 -34.51 4.39 28.78
C VAL A 118 -35.29 5.68 28.57
N ASP A 119 -34.67 6.81 28.89
CA ASP A 119 -35.22 8.14 28.67
C ASP A 119 -34.42 8.85 27.57
N ILE A 120 -35.10 9.32 26.54
CA ILE A 120 -34.55 10.14 25.46
C ILE A 120 -35.15 11.54 25.62
N LYS A 121 -34.30 12.56 25.73
CA LYS A 121 -34.71 13.94 26.00
C LYS A 121 -34.01 14.91 25.07
N ASP A 122 -34.80 15.73 24.40
CA ASP A 122 -34.41 16.87 23.57
C ASP A 122 -33.31 16.52 22.55
N VAL A 123 -33.40 15.32 21.98
CA VAL A 123 -32.39 14.81 21.06
C VAL A 123 -32.53 15.46 19.69
N ASN A 124 -31.45 16.10 19.26
CA ASN A 124 -31.26 16.64 17.92
C ASN A 124 -30.22 15.78 17.19
N PHE A 125 -30.60 15.20 16.06
CA PHE A 125 -29.74 14.26 15.34
C PHE A 125 -29.67 14.54 13.85
N ARG A 126 -28.45 14.44 13.32
CA ARG A 126 -28.08 14.59 11.91
C ARG A 126 -27.03 13.53 11.58
N TYR A 127 -27.16 12.88 10.44
CA TYR A 127 -26.09 12.03 9.94
C TYR A 127 -24.92 12.90 9.47
N ILE A 128 -23.69 12.51 9.83
CA ILE A 128 -22.46 13.21 9.40
C ILE A 128 -22.34 13.23 7.86
N SER A 129 -22.84 12.19 7.19
CA SER A 129 -22.90 12.13 5.72
C SER A 129 -23.89 13.13 5.09
N ARG A 130 -24.85 13.66 5.87
CA ARG A 130 -25.89 14.61 5.41
C ARG A 130 -26.11 15.70 6.48
N PRO A 131 -25.13 16.58 6.72
CA PRO A 131 -25.17 17.53 7.84
C PRO A 131 -26.31 18.55 7.72
N ASN A 132 -26.75 18.85 6.50
CA ASN A 132 -27.79 19.83 6.23
C ASN A 132 -29.22 19.29 6.46
N VAL A 133 -29.38 17.96 6.61
CA VAL A 133 -30.69 17.32 6.76
C VAL A 133 -30.87 16.84 8.19
N PRO A 134 -31.60 17.57 9.05
CA PRO A 134 -31.96 17.08 10.39
C PRO A 134 -32.93 15.91 10.30
N ILE A 135 -32.62 14.82 10.99
CA ILE A 135 -33.51 13.66 11.14
C ILE A 135 -34.43 13.87 12.33
N TYR A 136 -33.87 14.25 13.47
CA TYR A 136 -34.62 14.55 14.68
C TYR A 136 -34.44 16.01 15.09
N LYS A 137 -35.56 16.64 15.47
CA LYS A 137 -35.62 17.99 16.05
C LYS A 137 -36.36 17.88 17.39
N ASN A 138 -35.62 18.00 18.50
CA ASN A 138 -36.13 17.91 19.87
C ASN A 138 -36.98 16.64 20.13
N LEU A 139 -36.45 15.47 19.79
CA LEU A 139 -37.15 14.21 20.07
C LEU A 139 -37.03 13.86 21.56
N SER A 140 -38.18 13.66 22.21
CA SER A 140 -38.28 13.27 23.62
C SER A 140 -39.28 12.13 23.78
N PHE A 141 -38.86 10.99 24.32
CA PHE A 141 -39.73 9.87 24.68
C PHE A 141 -39.08 8.97 25.73
N THR A 142 -39.91 8.16 26.39
CA THR A 142 -39.50 7.25 27.46
C THR A 142 -39.92 5.83 27.12
N CYS A 143 -38.96 4.90 27.20
CA CYS A 143 -39.21 3.47 27.18
C CYS A 143 -39.18 2.94 28.62
N ASP A 144 -40.32 2.49 29.10
CA ASP A 144 -40.43 1.90 30.44
C ASP A 144 -39.74 0.54 30.53
N SER A 145 -39.21 0.26 31.72
CA SER A 145 -38.67 -1.06 32.05
C SER A 145 -39.72 -2.16 31.88
N LYS A 146 -39.31 -3.30 31.32
CA LYS A 146 -40.14 -4.49 31.10
C LYS A 146 -41.38 -4.27 30.22
N LYS A 147 -41.44 -3.17 29.47
CA LYS A 147 -42.48 -2.93 28.46
C LYS A 147 -41.90 -2.95 27.05
N THR A 148 -42.71 -3.38 26.10
CA THR A 148 -42.38 -3.29 24.68
C THR A 148 -42.84 -1.95 24.15
N THR A 149 -41.91 -1.16 23.62
CA THR A 149 -42.21 0.11 22.94
C THR A 149 -42.10 -0.12 21.43
N ALA A 150 -43.15 0.21 20.68
CA ALA A 150 -43.15 0.12 19.22
C ALA A 150 -42.96 1.53 18.63
N ILE A 151 -42.01 1.66 17.69
CA ILE A 151 -41.76 2.90 16.95
C ILE A 151 -42.30 2.71 15.53
N VAL A 152 -43.36 3.44 15.18
CA VAL A 152 -44.03 3.38 13.87
C VAL A 152 -43.96 4.72 13.15
N GLY A 153 -44.06 4.70 11.83
CA GLY A 153 -44.01 5.90 10.99
C GLY A 153 -43.68 5.57 9.53
N GLU A 154 -43.58 6.58 8.70
CA GLU A 154 -43.33 6.44 7.25
C GLU A 154 -41.87 6.14 6.90
N THR A 155 -41.61 5.56 5.73
CA THR A 155 -40.23 5.30 5.27
C THR A 155 -39.41 6.59 5.26
N GLY A 156 -38.21 6.55 5.87
CA GLY A 156 -37.35 7.74 5.98
C GLY A 156 -37.60 8.63 7.21
N SER A 157 -38.57 8.29 8.07
CA SER A 157 -38.87 9.04 9.30
C SER A 157 -37.84 8.89 10.44
N GLY A 158 -36.70 8.26 10.18
CA GLY A 158 -35.60 8.12 11.15
C GLY A 158 -35.69 6.94 12.12
N LYS A 159 -36.71 6.07 12.03
CA LYS A 159 -36.93 4.94 12.98
C LYS A 159 -35.73 4.01 13.21
N SER A 160 -34.83 3.92 12.23
CA SER A 160 -33.58 3.12 12.26
C SER A 160 -32.40 4.04 12.54
#